data_AF-A0A6P2E766-F1
#
_entry.id   AF-A0A6P2E766-F1
#
_cell.length_a   1.000
_cell.length_b   1.000
_cell.length_c   1.000
_cell.angle_alpha   90.00
_cell.angle_beta   90.00
_cell.angle_gamma   90.00
#
_symmetry.space_group_name_H-M   'P 1'
#
loop_
_entity.id
_entity.type
_entity.pdbx_description
1 polymer ?
#
loop_
_entity_poly.entity_id
_entity_poly.type
_entity_poly.pdbx_seq_one_letter_code
_entity_poly.pdbx_strand_id
1 'polypeptide(L)'
;MFNKCIVATLLYCAVLPAWSWESDVHYGLTQWLALKAGFTPEEAGWIAKGDESVDESPFTNPVVQTMLSSCVASSDTGAAGVRRNHFPAEVSPPAPPADRHVVPGKVWDGGIRTPHARPIQRSQFQDLGAYLHALQDSWSHQGIPDTPEPCSDQLGWGHAVSRGGWTCHLADLTYKWADRDLLPMAQSTFEALTRASTRKGARWEDLTPAVMSFARARSINDKTTWFLEQKIRDTSFLQGSSLPTCADPSSKSCQSYVDLTAIFNRWQSTVLAFDSTPSLASTLVSAFFKRFLDKMVGRDDRGVREMMDLELAAVALAKSLHVAGSCEPLLAASFSAIVGEAFYDGRGGQTPLNLCEAAIALRNADEKLSCGAASQAVVEYMRTASRRGPGLGELIRKDFRSYVFSVQPSNSKDKYIAVARFPHYPRDRLVLAAQERNGELKIVSAVWAPQE
;
A
#
# COMPACT_ATOMS: atom_id res chain seq x y z
N MET A 1 -11.42 -8.66 47.98
CA MET A 1 -10.91 -7.31 47.67
C MET A 1 -9.39 -7.42 47.68
N PHE A 2 -8.64 -7.62 46.60
CA PHE A 2 -8.60 -6.98 45.28
C PHE A 2 -8.43 -8.03 44.18
N ASN A 3 -9.42 -8.15 43.29
CA ASN A 3 -9.31 -8.77 41.97
C ASN A 3 -9.33 -7.64 40.95
N LYS A 4 -8.18 -7.14 40.47
CA LYS A 4 -8.09 -6.32 39.25
C LYS A 4 -6.70 -6.42 38.61
N CYS A 5 -6.70 -6.56 37.28
CA CYS A 5 -5.62 -6.29 36.33
C CYS A 5 -4.50 -7.35 36.15
N ILE A 6 -4.84 -8.49 35.54
CA ILE A 6 -3.94 -9.17 34.58
C ILE A 6 -4.78 -9.61 33.37
N VAL A 7 -5.07 -8.67 32.47
CA VAL A 7 -5.45 -8.97 31.07
C VAL A 7 -4.83 -7.85 30.22
N ALA A 8 -3.60 -8.06 29.78
CA ALA A 8 -2.95 -7.22 28.77
C ALA A 8 -1.81 -8.02 28.13
N THR A 9 -2.16 -9.12 27.44
CA THR A 9 -1.22 -9.87 26.61
C THR A 9 -1.83 -10.09 25.22
N LEU A 10 -1.58 -9.09 24.37
CA LEU A 10 -1.14 -9.23 22.98
C LEU A 10 -2.08 -9.94 21.99
N LEU A 11 -3.09 -9.18 21.58
CA LEU A 11 -3.58 -9.22 20.21
C LEU A 11 -2.49 -8.72 19.26
N TYR A 12 -2.14 -9.57 18.30
CA TYR A 12 -1.08 -9.34 17.34
C TYR A 12 -1.64 -9.74 15.98
N CYS A 13 -1.83 -8.77 15.11
CA CYS A 13 -2.69 -8.89 13.95
C CYS A 13 -2.14 -8.13 12.76
N ALA A 14 -1.77 -8.88 11.71
CA ALA A 14 -1.79 -8.50 10.29
C ALA A 14 -1.51 -7.03 9.99
N VAL A 15 -0.28 -6.79 9.54
CA VAL A 15 0.18 -5.43 9.39
C VAL A 15 0.88 -5.21 8.11
N LEU A 16 0.70 -4.01 7.62
CA LEU A 16 0.89 -3.69 6.25
C LEU A 16 1.78 -2.47 6.33
N PRO A 17 3.04 -2.52 5.92
CA PRO A 17 3.75 -1.28 5.75
C PRO A 17 3.13 -0.55 4.57
N ALA A 18 3.26 0.75 4.65
CA ALA A 18 2.95 1.63 3.56
C ALA A 18 3.94 1.48 2.40
N TRP A 19 3.43 1.66 1.18
CA TRP A 19 4.25 1.95 0.01
C TRP A 19 4.56 3.44 -0.02
N SER A 20 5.37 3.91 -0.95
CA SER A 20 5.63 5.31 -1.22
C SER A 20 4.84 5.74 -2.46
N TRP A 21 5.23 6.81 -3.16
CA TRP A 21 4.49 7.28 -4.33
C TRP A 21 4.17 6.14 -5.31
N GLU A 22 3.03 6.20 -5.99
CA GLU A 22 2.61 5.06 -6.81
C GLU A 22 3.31 5.05 -8.18
N SER A 23 3.02 4.04 -9.02
CA SER A 23 3.60 3.91 -10.37
C SER A 23 3.40 5.12 -11.29
N ASP A 24 2.45 6.01 -10.97
CA ASP A 24 2.29 7.26 -11.68
C ASP A 24 3.46 8.23 -11.46
N VAL A 25 4.14 8.15 -10.32
CA VAL A 25 5.37 8.85 -9.99
C VAL A 25 6.58 8.02 -10.39
N HIS A 26 6.74 6.83 -9.80
CA HIS A 26 7.96 6.00 -9.94
C HIS A 26 8.26 5.63 -11.38
N TYR A 27 7.24 5.26 -12.15
CA TYR A 27 7.40 5.04 -13.58
C TYR A 27 7.09 6.32 -14.39
N GLY A 28 5.85 6.81 -14.30
CA GLY A 28 5.33 7.82 -15.21
C GLY A 28 6.04 9.18 -15.13
N LEU A 29 5.98 9.82 -13.97
CA LEU A 29 6.58 11.15 -13.75
C LEU A 29 8.10 11.08 -13.90
N THR A 30 8.75 10.02 -13.39
CA THR A 30 10.19 9.80 -13.57
C THR A 30 10.57 9.73 -15.04
N GLN A 31 9.84 8.95 -15.87
CA GLN A 31 10.09 8.89 -17.31
C GLN A 31 9.98 10.27 -17.96
N TRP A 32 8.92 11.00 -17.61
CA TRP A 32 8.70 12.35 -18.14
C TRP A 32 9.82 13.31 -17.74
N LEU A 33 10.19 13.35 -16.46
CA LEU A 33 11.27 14.21 -15.96
C LEU A 33 12.61 13.86 -16.61
N ALA A 34 12.91 12.57 -16.83
CA ALA A 34 14.13 12.13 -17.50
C ALA A 34 14.18 12.62 -18.96
N LEU A 35 13.06 12.53 -19.70
CA LEU A 35 12.96 13.12 -21.03
C LEU A 35 13.23 14.63 -21.00
N LYS A 36 12.68 15.34 -20.01
CA LYS A 36 12.93 16.79 -19.85
C LYS A 36 14.37 17.10 -19.44
N ALA A 37 15.05 16.21 -18.73
CA ALA A 37 16.45 16.35 -18.35
C ALA A 37 17.42 16.05 -19.52
N GLY A 38 16.89 15.64 -20.68
CA GLY A 38 17.63 15.46 -21.91
C GLY A 38 17.99 14.01 -22.23
N PHE A 39 17.51 13.02 -21.46
CA PHE A 39 17.65 11.60 -21.79
C PHE A 39 16.84 11.23 -23.04
N THR A 40 17.28 10.18 -23.76
CA THR A 40 16.52 9.64 -24.89
C THR A 40 15.28 8.90 -24.36
N PRO A 41 14.26 8.64 -25.20
CA PRO A 41 13.12 7.83 -24.80
C PRO A 41 13.48 6.45 -24.22
N GLU A 42 14.51 5.81 -24.77
CA GLU A 42 14.98 4.50 -24.30
C GLU A 42 15.61 4.59 -22.91
N GLU A 43 16.55 5.53 -22.70
CA GLU A 43 17.20 5.72 -21.41
C GLU A 43 16.21 6.18 -20.33
N ALA A 44 15.30 7.10 -20.67
CA ALA A 44 14.23 7.52 -19.77
C ALA A 44 13.34 6.34 -19.34
N GLY A 45 13.04 5.42 -20.27
CA GLY A 45 12.35 4.17 -19.97
C GLY A 45 13.15 3.24 -19.06
N TRP A 46 14.47 3.14 -19.24
CA TRP A 46 15.32 2.35 -18.34
C TRP A 46 15.42 2.92 -16.93
N ILE A 47 15.51 4.26 -16.80
CA ILE A 47 15.50 4.94 -15.50
C ILE A 47 14.17 4.70 -14.80
N ALA A 48 13.04 4.99 -15.46
CA ALA A 48 11.70 4.76 -14.92
C ALA A 48 11.45 3.30 -14.53
N LYS A 49 11.94 2.35 -15.33
CA LYS A 49 11.85 0.93 -14.97
C LYS A 49 12.73 0.57 -13.78
N GLY A 50 13.90 1.20 -13.64
CA GLY A 50 14.76 1.03 -12.47
C GLY A 50 14.11 1.51 -11.18
N ASP A 51 13.46 2.68 -11.25
CA ASP A 51 12.68 3.30 -10.17
C ASP A 51 11.54 2.38 -9.73
N GLU A 52 10.61 2.06 -10.64
CA GLU A 52 9.48 1.14 -10.39
C GLU A 52 9.89 -0.27 -9.94
N SER A 53 11.02 -0.80 -10.44
CA SER A 53 11.39 -2.20 -10.16
C SER A 53 11.75 -2.46 -8.69
N VAL A 54 12.04 -1.41 -7.91
CA VAL A 54 12.31 -1.54 -6.47
C VAL A 54 11.05 -2.03 -5.75
N ASP A 55 9.89 -1.54 -6.17
CA ASP A 55 8.57 -1.90 -5.65
C ASP A 55 8.07 -3.26 -6.15
N GLU A 56 8.28 -3.56 -7.44
CA GLU A 56 7.83 -4.82 -8.04
C GLU A 56 8.64 -6.04 -7.57
N SER A 57 9.88 -5.84 -7.12
CA SER A 57 10.78 -6.94 -6.79
C SER A 57 10.42 -7.59 -5.44
N PRO A 58 10.28 -8.93 -5.35
CA PRO A 58 9.95 -9.60 -4.10
C PRO A 58 11.03 -9.43 -3.01
N PHE A 59 12.24 -9.00 -3.37
CA PHE A 59 13.37 -8.80 -2.47
C PHE A 59 13.48 -7.39 -1.92
N THR A 60 12.80 -6.43 -2.54
CA THR A 60 12.88 -5.02 -2.18
C THR A 60 11.53 -4.43 -1.83
N ASN A 61 10.44 -5.00 -2.38
CA ASN A 61 9.06 -4.66 -2.08
C ASN A 61 8.84 -4.34 -0.60
N PRO A 62 8.35 -3.13 -0.25
CA PRO A 62 8.33 -2.65 1.12
C PRO A 62 7.41 -3.52 1.99
N VAL A 63 6.26 -3.94 1.43
CA VAL A 63 5.28 -4.83 2.08
C VAL A 63 5.85 -6.17 2.44
N VAL A 64 6.32 -6.89 1.44
CA VAL A 64 6.83 -8.24 1.64
C VAL A 64 8.04 -8.20 2.57
N GLN A 65 8.96 -7.26 2.35
CA GLN A 65 10.20 -7.20 3.12
C GLN A 65 9.98 -6.72 4.55
N THR A 66 9.13 -5.73 4.83
CA THR A 66 8.81 -5.39 6.22
C THR A 66 8.14 -6.55 6.91
N MET A 67 7.21 -7.24 6.24
CA MET A 67 6.53 -8.40 6.83
C MET A 67 7.48 -9.53 7.19
N LEU A 68 8.30 -9.94 6.23
CA LEU A 68 9.29 -10.99 6.45
C LEU A 68 10.30 -10.56 7.50
N SER A 69 10.84 -9.34 7.41
CA SER A 69 11.92 -8.90 8.30
C SER A 69 11.46 -8.59 9.72
N SER A 70 10.33 -7.91 9.91
CA SER A 70 9.96 -7.39 11.23
C SER A 70 8.90 -8.21 11.95
N CYS A 71 8.15 -9.06 11.23
CA CYS A 71 7.00 -9.78 11.79
C CYS A 71 7.17 -11.30 11.77
N VAL A 72 7.89 -11.87 10.80
CA VAL A 72 8.03 -13.33 10.61
C VAL A 72 9.44 -13.87 10.89
N ALA A 73 10.48 -13.20 10.40
CA ALA A 73 11.86 -13.69 10.53
C ALA A 73 12.66 -12.95 11.58
N SER A 74 12.23 -11.74 12.00
CA SER A 74 13.01 -10.83 12.85
C SER A 74 14.44 -10.63 12.31
N SER A 75 14.55 -10.24 11.04
CA SER A 75 15.78 -10.10 10.27
C SER A 75 16.23 -8.65 10.15
N ASP A 76 17.30 -8.29 10.86
CA ASP A 76 17.95 -6.97 10.78
C ASP A 76 18.34 -6.61 9.33
N THR A 77 18.88 -7.58 8.58
CA THR A 77 19.27 -7.38 7.18
C THR A 77 18.08 -7.05 6.29
N GLY A 78 16.94 -7.73 6.48
CA GLY A 78 15.73 -7.45 5.72
C GLY A 78 15.17 -6.07 6.06
N ALA A 79 15.14 -5.71 7.35
CA ALA A 79 14.68 -4.40 7.81
C ALA A 79 15.59 -3.27 7.33
N ALA A 80 16.90 -3.50 7.29
CA ALA A 80 17.87 -2.59 6.68
C ALA A 80 17.70 -2.48 5.16
N GLY A 81 17.26 -3.57 4.50
CA GLY A 81 16.82 -3.55 3.10
C GLY A 81 15.67 -2.58 2.86
N VAL A 82 14.60 -2.69 3.66
CA VAL A 82 13.44 -1.79 3.62
C VAL A 82 13.85 -0.33 3.85
N ARG A 83 14.68 -0.08 4.88
CA ARG A 83 15.24 1.27 5.13
C ARG A 83 15.92 1.84 3.90
N ARG A 84 16.82 1.08 3.28
CA ARG A 84 17.61 1.58 2.16
C ARG A 84 16.75 1.98 0.99
N ASN A 85 15.76 1.16 0.66
CA ASN A 85 14.96 1.32 -0.55
C ASN A 85 13.81 2.30 -0.36
N HIS A 86 13.13 2.28 0.79
CA HIS A 86 11.85 3.00 0.97
C HIS A 86 11.85 4.00 2.12
N PHE A 87 12.60 3.74 3.19
CA PHE A 87 12.60 4.61 4.37
C PHE A 87 14.01 5.12 4.63
N PRO A 88 14.53 6.06 3.82
CA PRO A 88 15.91 6.51 3.90
C PRO A 88 16.13 7.36 5.16
N ALA A 89 16.11 6.71 6.31
CA ALA A 89 16.51 7.23 7.60
C ALA A 89 18.02 7.02 7.78
N GLU A 90 18.63 7.92 8.55
CA GLU A 90 20.07 7.86 8.83
C GLU A 90 20.43 6.61 9.65
N VAL A 91 19.60 6.32 10.66
CA VAL A 91 19.78 5.21 11.60
C VAL A 91 19.21 3.91 11.02
N SER A 92 20.01 2.84 11.04
CA SER A 92 19.58 1.49 10.64
C SER A 92 18.79 0.79 11.75
N PRO A 93 17.83 -0.09 11.39
CA PRO A 93 17.31 -1.06 12.33
C PRO A 93 18.41 -2.10 12.68
N PRO A 94 18.38 -2.70 13.88
CA PRO A 94 17.38 -2.54 14.93
C PRO A 94 17.53 -1.21 15.69
N ALA A 95 16.48 -0.40 15.71
CA ALA A 95 16.41 0.87 16.45
C ALA A 95 14.95 1.27 16.67
N PRO A 96 14.59 1.92 17.79
CA PRO A 96 13.22 2.36 18.02
C PRO A 96 12.78 3.37 16.94
N PRO A 97 11.47 3.48 16.63
CA PRO A 97 11.00 4.34 15.54
C PRO A 97 11.41 5.80 15.69
N ALA A 98 11.47 6.32 16.93
CA ALA A 98 11.86 7.69 17.22
C ALA A 98 13.28 8.07 16.72
N ASP A 99 14.18 7.09 16.61
CA ASP A 99 15.55 7.30 16.13
C ASP A 99 15.66 7.17 14.61
N ARG A 100 14.61 6.63 13.96
CA ARG A 100 14.58 6.28 12.52
C ARG A 100 13.84 7.33 11.69
N HIS A 101 14.03 8.60 12.02
CA HIS A 101 13.35 9.71 11.35
C HIS A 101 13.73 9.82 9.87
N VAL A 102 12.74 9.83 8.97
CA VAL A 102 12.92 10.03 7.54
C VAL A 102 12.83 11.52 7.23
N VAL A 103 13.87 12.07 6.61
CA VAL A 103 13.96 13.49 6.24
C VAL A 103 13.71 13.63 4.74
N PRO A 104 12.74 14.46 4.31
CA PRO A 104 12.44 14.63 2.89
C PRO A 104 13.63 15.18 2.11
N GLY A 105 13.87 14.64 0.92
CA GLY A 105 14.98 15.00 0.03
C GLY A 105 16.35 14.49 0.45
N LYS A 106 16.43 13.59 1.44
CA LYS A 106 17.70 12.99 1.89
C LYS A 106 17.67 11.48 1.71
N VAL A 107 18.74 10.96 1.10
CA VAL A 107 19.04 9.53 1.01
C VAL A 107 20.38 9.32 1.72
N TRP A 108 20.39 8.46 2.75
CA TRP A 108 21.60 8.16 3.52
C TRP A 108 22.32 6.94 2.95
N ASP A 109 23.61 7.10 2.67
CA ASP A 109 24.46 6.05 2.10
C ASP A 109 24.49 4.81 3.01
N GLY A 110 23.85 3.74 2.56
CA GLY A 110 23.87 2.42 3.20
C GLY A 110 23.92 1.25 2.21
N GLY A 111 24.08 1.53 0.91
CA GLY A 111 24.20 0.50 -0.13
C GLY A 111 23.43 0.73 -1.42
N ILE A 112 22.55 1.74 -1.52
CA ILE A 112 22.15 2.24 -2.84
C ILE A 112 23.38 2.93 -3.41
N ARG A 113 23.92 2.39 -4.51
CA ARG A 113 25.10 2.99 -5.15
C ARG A 113 24.75 4.42 -5.50
N THR A 114 25.56 5.38 -5.03
CA THR A 114 25.49 6.76 -5.53
C THR A 114 25.52 6.67 -7.06
N PRO A 115 24.49 7.18 -7.76
CA PRO A 115 24.37 6.93 -9.17
C PRO A 115 25.57 7.48 -9.92
N HIS A 116 25.98 6.77 -10.97
CA HIS A 116 27.04 7.26 -11.84
C HIS A 116 26.66 8.64 -12.37
N ALA A 117 27.58 9.60 -12.27
CA ALA A 117 27.35 10.96 -12.77
C ALA A 117 27.06 11.00 -14.28
N ARG A 118 27.36 9.91 -15.02
CA ARG A 118 27.11 9.76 -16.46
C ARG A 118 26.83 8.28 -16.79
N PRO A 119 25.58 7.81 -16.66
CA PRO A 119 25.24 6.44 -17.04
C PRO A 119 25.41 6.25 -18.56
N ILE A 120 26.03 5.14 -18.95
CA ILE A 120 26.28 4.76 -20.35
C ILE A 120 25.73 3.37 -20.68
N GLN A 121 25.45 2.54 -19.67
CA GLN A 121 24.89 1.20 -19.80
C GLN A 121 23.52 1.12 -19.15
N ARG A 122 22.64 0.26 -19.68
CA ARG A 122 21.29 0.02 -19.16
C ARG A 122 21.25 -0.16 -17.63
N SER A 123 22.14 -0.97 -17.08
CA SER A 123 22.22 -1.20 -15.63
C SER A 123 22.49 0.07 -14.83
N GLN A 124 23.31 0.99 -15.35
CA GLN A 124 23.61 2.25 -14.68
C GLN A 124 22.42 3.23 -14.71
N PHE A 125 21.59 3.18 -15.76
CA PHE A 125 20.33 3.91 -15.79
C PHE A 125 19.33 3.33 -14.79
N GLN A 126 19.29 2.01 -14.64
CA GLN A 126 18.44 1.35 -13.64
C GLN A 126 18.92 1.64 -12.21
N ASP A 127 20.23 1.65 -11.96
CA ASP A 127 20.80 2.07 -10.68
C ASP A 127 20.45 3.54 -10.35
N LEU A 128 20.44 4.43 -11.35
CA LEU A 128 19.93 5.80 -11.18
C LEU A 128 18.44 5.80 -10.83
N GLY A 129 17.62 5.01 -11.52
CA GLY A 129 16.21 4.83 -11.16
C GLY A 129 16.00 4.39 -9.71
N ALA A 130 16.72 3.35 -9.26
CA ALA A 130 16.62 2.84 -7.89
C ALA A 130 17.07 3.88 -6.84
N TYR A 131 18.03 4.75 -7.16
CA TYR A 131 18.36 5.89 -6.30
C TYR A 131 17.23 6.93 -6.27
N LEU A 132 16.63 7.24 -7.42
CA LEU A 132 15.52 8.18 -7.49
C LEU A 132 14.32 7.67 -6.71
N HIS A 133 14.04 6.37 -6.74
CA HIS A 133 13.00 5.73 -5.94
C HIS A 133 13.14 6.08 -4.44
N ALA A 134 14.26 5.71 -3.81
CA ALA A 134 14.50 6.05 -2.40
C ALA A 134 14.48 7.56 -2.12
N LEU A 135 14.96 8.38 -3.06
CA LEU A 135 14.88 9.83 -2.95
C LEU A 135 13.40 10.27 -2.90
N GLN A 136 12.58 9.87 -3.86
CA GLN A 136 11.15 10.21 -3.95
C GLN A 136 10.37 9.74 -2.71
N ASP A 137 10.69 8.54 -2.23
CA ASP A 137 10.11 7.91 -1.05
C ASP A 137 10.33 8.70 0.23
N SER A 138 11.46 9.40 0.33
CA SER A 138 11.76 10.24 1.49
C SER A 138 10.69 11.30 1.78
N TRP A 139 9.93 11.75 0.77
CA TRP A 139 8.80 12.66 0.97
C TRP A 139 7.51 11.96 1.36
N SER A 140 7.22 10.77 0.80
CA SER A 140 6.03 10.02 1.19
C SER A 140 6.14 9.55 2.64
N HIS A 141 7.30 8.98 2.98
CA HIS A 141 7.60 8.40 4.28
C HIS A 141 8.17 9.37 5.32
N GLN A 142 8.22 10.67 5.05
CA GLN A 142 8.79 11.67 5.97
C GLN A 142 8.18 11.59 7.38
N GLY A 143 9.02 11.79 8.41
CA GLY A 143 8.62 11.76 9.82
C GLY A 143 9.14 10.53 10.57
N ILE A 144 8.55 10.28 11.74
CA ILE A 144 8.83 9.10 12.56
C ILE A 144 8.01 7.93 11.99
N PRO A 145 8.64 6.84 11.51
CA PRO A 145 7.92 5.72 10.93
C PRO A 145 6.95 5.12 11.95
N ASP A 146 5.73 4.82 11.51
CA ASP A 146 4.82 4.00 12.32
C ASP A 146 5.25 2.55 12.23
N THR A 147 5.00 1.77 13.29
CA THR A 147 5.36 0.35 13.28
C THR A 147 4.11 -0.49 13.10
N PRO A 148 4.16 -1.34 12.09
CA PRO A 148 3.30 -2.47 12.00
C PRO A 148 3.10 -3.34 13.28
N GLU A 149 1.89 -3.53 13.82
CA GLU A 149 1.54 -4.44 14.94
C GLU A 149 1.09 -5.90 14.57
N PRO A 150 1.99 -6.89 14.39
CA PRO A 150 2.75 -7.40 15.52
C PRO A 150 4.26 -7.37 15.32
N CYS A 151 4.70 -6.55 14.39
CA CYS A 151 6.08 -6.51 14.01
C CYS A 151 6.89 -5.82 15.10
N SER A 152 8.18 -6.15 15.18
CA SER A 152 9.07 -5.51 16.14
C SER A 152 9.18 -4.01 15.87
N ASP A 153 8.92 -3.17 16.87
CA ASP A 153 9.16 -1.72 16.81
C ASP A 153 10.60 -1.35 16.42
N GLN A 154 11.55 -2.26 16.68
CA GLN A 154 12.94 -2.06 16.32
C GLN A 154 13.22 -2.30 14.83
N LEU A 155 12.36 -3.06 14.14
CA LEU A 155 12.57 -3.54 12.77
C LEU A 155 11.51 -3.05 11.78
N GLY A 156 10.31 -2.73 12.26
CA GLY A 156 9.14 -2.43 11.42
C GLY A 156 9.20 -1.04 10.81
N TRP A 157 8.63 -0.92 9.62
CA TRP A 157 8.53 0.33 8.88
C TRP A 157 7.10 0.56 8.41
N GLY A 158 6.72 1.81 8.28
CA GLY A 158 5.40 2.24 7.85
C GLY A 158 5.37 3.76 7.78
N HIS A 159 4.43 4.33 7.04
CA HIS A 159 4.27 5.79 7.02
C HIS A 159 4.17 6.33 8.44
N ALA A 160 4.69 7.54 8.65
CA ALA A 160 4.46 8.23 9.90
C ALA A 160 2.96 8.35 10.21
N VAL A 161 2.63 8.39 11.50
CA VAL A 161 1.25 8.60 11.97
C VAL A 161 0.64 9.88 11.37
N SER A 162 1.41 10.96 11.25
CA SER A 162 1.00 12.23 10.62
C SER A 162 0.73 12.12 9.11
N ARG A 163 1.09 10.98 8.50
CA ARG A 163 0.94 10.63 7.09
C ARG A 163 -0.12 9.53 6.88
N GLY A 164 -0.81 9.12 7.95
CA GLY A 164 -1.85 8.09 7.94
C GLY A 164 -1.49 6.81 8.67
N GLY A 165 -0.23 6.63 9.05
CA GLY A 165 0.25 5.41 9.68
C GLY A 165 0.41 4.24 8.71
N TRP A 166 0.82 3.09 9.23
CA TRP A 166 1.17 1.93 8.41
C TRP A 166 0.01 1.39 7.54
N THR A 167 -1.25 1.51 8.01
CA THR A 167 -2.44 1.00 7.30
C THR A 167 -2.78 1.74 6.01
N CYS A 168 -1.99 2.74 5.65
CA CYS A 168 -2.44 3.84 4.84
C CYS A 168 -1.62 4.06 3.59
N HIS A 169 -2.28 4.64 2.59
CA HIS A 169 -1.68 5.11 1.34
C HIS A 169 -1.80 6.60 1.14
N LEU A 170 -2.31 7.32 2.13
CA LEU A 170 -2.58 8.74 1.92
C LEU A 170 -1.33 9.50 1.54
N ALA A 171 -0.19 9.10 2.07
CA ALA A 171 1.09 9.72 1.78
C ALA A 171 1.51 9.57 0.30
N ASP A 172 1.02 8.53 -0.38
CA ASP A 172 1.38 8.11 -1.74
C ASP A 172 0.55 8.83 -2.80
N LEU A 173 -0.57 9.43 -2.38
CA LEU A 173 -1.48 10.13 -3.29
C LEU A 173 -0.97 11.53 -3.61
N THR A 174 -0.49 11.71 -4.84
CA THR A 174 0.09 12.99 -5.31
C THR A 174 -0.81 14.20 -5.06
N TYR A 175 -2.13 14.04 -5.26
CA TYR A 175 -3.09 15.15 -5.13
C TYR A 175 -3.37 15.57 -3.70
N LYS A 176 -3.06 14.73 -2.70
CA LYS A 176 -3.15 15.09 -1.28
C LYS A 176 -2.01 16.00 -0.85
N TRP A 177 -0.89 15.95 -1.57
CA TRP A 177 0.35 16.63 -1.19
C TRP A 177 0.95 17.47 -2.31
N ALA A 178 0.13 17.86 -3.28
CA ALA A 178 0.55 18.48 -4.53
C ALA A 178 1.52 19.66 -4.32
N ASP A 179 1.12 20.63 -3.51
CA ASP A 179 1.91 21.86 -3.29
C ASP A 179 3.01 21.69 -2.23
N ARG A 180 2.88 20.72 -1.32
CA ARG A 180 3.77 20.57 -0.16
C ARG A 180 4.93 19.61 -0.39
N ASP A 181 4.64 18.44 -0.96
CA ASP A 181 5.61 17.35 -1.02
C ASP A 181 5.95 17.01 -2.48
N LEU A 182 4.95 16.94 -3.37
CA LEU A 182 5.17 16.47 -4.74
C LEU A 182 6.03 17.43 -5.57
N LEU A 183 5.76 18.74 -5.52
CA LEU A 183 6.52 19.72 -6.28
C LEU A 183 8.02 19.74 -5.89
N PRO A 184 8.42 19.86 -4.60
CA PRO A 184 9.82 19.81 -4.22
C PRO A 184 10.46 18.43 -4.44
N MET A 185 9.69 17.34 -4.34
CA MET A 185 10.15 16.00 -4.74
C MET A 185 10.52 15.97 -6.23
N ALA A 186 9.59 16.38 -7.09
CA ALA A 186 9.79 16.37 -8.54
C ALA A 186 10.96 17.28 -8.96
N GLN A 187 11.14 18.42 -8.28
CA GLN A 187 12.30 19.29 -8.48
C GLN A 187 13.60 18.56 -8.16
N SER A 188 13.69 17.94 -6.99
CA SER A 188 14.90 17.24 -6.55
C SER A 188 15.24 16.05 -7.46
N THR A 189 14.22 15.31 -7.90
CA THR A 189 14.35 14.25 -8.91
C THR A 189 14.88 14.81 -10.23
N PHE A 190 14.32 15.93 -10.72
CA PHE A 190 14.77 16.58 -11.94
C PHE A 190 16.23 17.08 -11.86
N GLU A 191 16.62 17.63 -10.71
CA GLU A 191 17.98 18.08 -10.47
C GLU A 191 18.98 16.91 -10.46
N ALA A 192 18.62 15.78 -9.83
CA ALA A 192 19.43 14.57 -9.88
C ALA A 192 19.60 14.03 -11.30
N LEU A 193 18.51 14.00 -12.08
CA LEU A 193 18.52 13.61 -13.50
C LEU A 193 19.39 14.56 -14.34
N THR A 194 19.26 15.87 -14.12
CA THR A 194 20.03 16.89 -14.86
C THR A 194 21.53 16.77 -14.57
N ARG A 195 21.93 16.45 -13.33
CA ARG A 195 23.33 16.19 -12.99
C ARG A 195 23.88 14.93 -13.67
N ALA A 196 23.04 13.91 -13.85
CA ALA A 196 23.43 12.64 -14.48
C ALA A 196 23.43 12.73 -16.02
N SER A 197 22.69 13.66 -16.60
CA SER A 197 22.56 13.85 -18.04
C SER A 197 23.80 14.54 -18.64
N THR A 198 24.20 14.11 -19.83
CA THR A 198 25.23 14.79 -20.65
C THR A 198 24.66 15.76 -21.66
N ARG A 199 23.32 15.84 -21.77
CA ARG A 199 22.59 16.68 -22.73
C ARG A 199 21.92 17.85 -22.02
N LYS A 200 21.68 18.91 -22.79
CA LYS A 200 20.93 20.06 -22.32
C LYS A 200 19.44 19.69 -22.19
N GLY A 201 18.93 19.72 -20.97
CA GLY A 201 17.50 19.58 -20.66
C GLY A 201 16.74 20.91 -20.69
N ALA A 202 15.46 20.84 -20.33
CA ALA A 202 14.61 21.98 -20.01
C ALA A 202 15.06 22.67 -18.71
N ARG A 203 14.52 23.86 -18.44
CA ARG A 203 14.69 24.52 -17.13
C ARG A 203 13.53 24.15 -16.22
N TRP A 204 13.78 24.04 -14.92
CA TRP A 204 12.76 23.64 -13.94
C TRP A 204 11.54 24.57 -13.93
N GLU A 205 11.77 25.87 -14.10
CA GLU A 205 10.72 26.89 -14.11
C GLU A 205 9.71 26.65 -15.24
N ASP A 206 10.18 26.12 -16.37
CA ASP A 206 9.33 25.81 -17.54
C ASP A 206 8.50 24.52 -17.31
N LEU A 207 8.92 23.65 -16.38
CA LEU A 207 8.26 22.38 -16.08
C LEU A 207 7.22 22.49 -14.96
N THR A 208 7.39 23.47 -14.07
CA THR A 208 6.58 23.64 -12.85
C THR A 208 5.07 23.60 -13.12
N PRO A 209 4.50 24.32 -14.12
CA PRO A 209 3.05 24.25 -14.39
C PRO A 209 2.56 22.85 -14.76
N ALA A 210 3.34 22.09 -15.55
CA ALA A 210 2.98 20.74 -15.95
C ALA A 210 3.03 19.77 -14.76
N VAL A 211 4.06 19.88 -13.91
CA VAL A 211 4.17 19.10 -12.67
C VAL A 211 3.01 19.41 -11.74
N MET A 212 2.62 20.67 -11.58
CA MET A 212 1.46 21.04 -10.75
C MET A 212 0.14 20.52 -11.31
N SER A 213 -0.01 20.48 -12.63
CA SER A 213 -1.18 19.86 -13.27
C SER A 213 -1.23 18.37 -13.01
N PHE A 214 -0.10 17.65 -13.13
CA PHE A 214 0.00 16.24 -12.77
C PHE A 214 -0.32 16.01 -11.30
N ALA A 215 0.22 16.86 -10.44
CA ALA A 215 0.04 16.78 -9.00
C ALA A 215 -1.43 16.80 -8.60
N ARG A 216 -2.21 17.70 -9.23
CA ARG A 216 -3.62 17.93 -8.93
C ARG A 216 -4.57 16.95 -9.59
N ALA A 217 -4.11 16.15 -10.55
CA ALA A 217 -4.90 15.10 -11.17
C ALA A 217 -5.30 14.05 -10.12
N ARG A 218 -6.61 13.80 -9.98
CA ARG A 218 -7.16 12.97 -8.89
C ARG A 218 -7.60 11.59 -9.32
N SER A 219 -7.46 11.27 -10.60
CA SER A 219 -7.94 10.02 -11.16
C SER A 219 -7.01 9.47 -12.23
N ILE A 220 -7.14 8.17 -12.51
CA ILE A 220 -6.44 7.50 -13.60
C ILE A 220 -6.72 8.22 -14.92
N ASN A 221 -7.98 8.60 -15.21
CA ASN A 221 -8.33 9.30 -16.44
C ASN A 221 -7.65 10.67 -16.57
N ASP A 222 -7.60 11.45 -15.50
CA ASP A 222 -6.93 12.75 -15.51
C ASP A 222 -5.43 12.57 -15.76
N LYS A 223 -4.80 11.58 -15.12
CA LYS A 223 -3.37 11.28 -15.31
C LYS A 223 -3.08 10.71 -16.70
N THR A 224 -3.92 9.81 -17.21
CA THR A 224 -3.81 9.31 -18.58
C THR A 224 -3.84 10.47 -19.57
N THR A 225 -4.81 11.38 -19.42
CA THR A 225 -4.94 12.57 -20.28
C THR A 225 -3.66 13.41 -20.21
N TRP A 226 -3.17 13.68 -19.00
CA TRP A 226 -1.92 14.39 -18.80
C TRP A 226 -0.73 13.70 -19.51
N PHE A 227 -0.53 12.39 -19.33
CA PHE A 227 0.56 11.66 -19.97
C PHE A 227 0.47 11.68 -21.50
N LEU A 228 -0.73 11.53 -22.06
CA LEU A 228 -0.96 11.61 -23.50
C LEU A 228 -0.63 13.01 -24.06
N GLU A 229 -1.00 14.08 -23.36
CA GLU A 229 -0.61 15.46 -23.70
C GLU A 229 0.91 15.65 -23.64
N GLN A 230 1.56 14.97 -22.69
CA GLN A 230 3.02 14.92 -22.58
C GLN A 230 3.70 13.96 -23.57
N LYS A 231 2.94 13.35 -24.48
CA LYS A 231 3.39 12.38 -25.51
C LYS A 231 3.93 11.06 -24.95
N ILE A 232 3.57 10.70 -23.73
CA ILE A 232 3.78 9.37 -23.15
C ILE A 232 2.56 8.52 -23.50
N ARG A 233 2.73 7.60 -24.45
CA ARG A 233 1.62 6.83 -25.03
C ARG A 233 1.21 5.64 -24.18
N ASP A 234 2.18 4.96 -23.58
CA ASP A 234 1.90 3.88 -22.65
C ASP A 234 1.49 4.48 -21.31
N THR A 235 0.27 4.20 -20.88
CA THR A 235 -0.29 4.62 -19.58
C THR A 235 -0.78 3.42 -18.78
N SER A 236 -0.38 2.21 -19.19
CA SER A 236 -0.79 0.96 -18.53
C SER A 236 -0.27 0.87 -17.09
N PHE A 237 0.84 1.54 -16.77
CA PHE A 237 1.37 1.65 -15.40
C PHE A 237 0.39 2.34 -14.44
N LEU A 238 -0.49 3.23 -14.92
CA LEU A 238 -1.53 3.84 -14.08
C LEU A 238 -2.54 2.81 -13.56
N GLN A 239 -2.62 1.65 -14.21
CA GLN A 239 -3.43 0.55 -13.72
C GLN A 239 -2.88 -0.07 -12.43
N GLY A 240 -1.68 0.33 -11.98
CA GLY A 240 -1.10 0.02 -10.66
C GLY A 240 -1.56 0.94 -9.52
N SER A 241 -1.85 2.22 -9.81
CA SER A 241 -2.14 3.29 -8.82
C SER A 241 -3.40 3.03 -7.96
N SER A 242 -3.48 3.50 -6.72
CA SER A 242 -4.71 3.44 -5.91
C SER A 242 -5.72 4.55 -6.25
N LEU A 243 -5.41 5.39 -7.24
CA LEU A 243 -6.31 6.43 -7.75
C LEU A 243 -7.66 5.84 -8.21
N PRO A 244 -8.77 6.56 -7.98
CA PRO A 244 -10.04 6.21 -8.59
C PRO A 244 -9.92 6.32 -10.12
N THR A 245 -10.71 5.52 -10.85
CA THR A 245 -10.74 5.57 -12.31
C THR A 245 -11.07 6.98 -12.83
N CYS A 246 -11.97 7.68 -12.15
CA CYS A 246 -12.45 9.02 -12.49
C CYS A 246 -12.64 9.86 -11.22
N ALA A 247 -12.62 11.19 -11.37
CA ALA A 247 -12.87 12.11 -10.27
C ALA A 247 -14.34 12.10 -9.81
N ASP A 248 -15.30 11.96 -10.74
CA ASP A 248 -16.72 11.82 -10.45
C ASP A 248 -17.23 10.43 -10.88
N PRO A 249 -17.44 9.50 -9.93
CA PRO A 249 -17.95 8.16 -10.19
C PRO A 249 -19.34 8.12 -10.83
N SER A 250 -20.13 9.19 -10.66
CA SER A 250 -21.48 9.30 -11.25
C SER A 250 -21.45 9.72 -12.72
N SER A 251 -20.30 10.22 -13.20
CA SER A 251 -20.15 10.63 -14.59
C SER A 251 -20.22 9.43 -15.53
N LYS A 252 -20.96 9.56 -16.64
CA LYS A 252 -21.08 8.50 -17.66
C LYS A 252 -19.73 8.12 -18.28
N SER A 253 -18.78 9.06 -18.34
CA SER A 253 -17.41 8.84 -18.80
C SER A 253 -16.61 7.90 -17.89
N CYS A 254 -17.03 7.69 -16.65
CA CYS A 254 -16.37 6.78 -15.72
C CYS A 254 -16.68 5.30 -15.98
N GLN A 255 -17.87 4.99 -16.50
CA GLN A 255 -18.34 3.60 -16.64
C GLN A 255 -17.65 2.83 -17.78
N SER A 256 -17.00 3.52 -18.72
CA SER A 256 -16.43 2.91 -19.93
C SER A 256 -14.96 2.49 -19.82
N TYR A 257 -14.28 2.73 -18.70
CA TYR A 257 -12.81 2.65 -18.64
C TYR A 257 -12.24 1.41 -17.93
N VAL A 258 -13.08 0.50 -17.45
CA VAL A 258 -12.60 -0.76 -16.86
C VAL A 258 -12.22 -1.72 -17.99
N ASP A 259 -10.94 -1.77 -18.35
CA ASP A 259 -10.42 -2.81 -19.25
C ASP A 259 -10.37 -4.15 -18.51
N LEU A 260 -11.47 -4.90 -18.59
CA LEU A 260 -11.59 -6.23 -18.02
C LEU A 260 -10.53 -7.21 -18.58
N THR A 261 -10.02 -6.98 -19.78
CA THR A 261 -8.97 -7.82 -20.39
C THR A 261 -7.65 -7.58 -19.69
N ALA A 262 -7.29 -6.31 -19.44
CA ALA A 262 -6.09 -5.97 -18.67
C ALA A 262 -6.16 -6.54 -17.23
N ILE A 263 -7.32 -6.41 -16.57
CA ILE A 263 -7.56 -7.02 -15.25
C ILE A 263 -7.35 -8.54 -15.29
N PHE A 264 -7.91 -9.20 -16.30
CA PHE A 264 -7.78 -10.65 -16.47
C PHE A 264 -6.33 -11.09 -16.66
N ASN A 265 -5.59 -10.46 -17.57
CA ASN A 265 -4.21 -10.81 -17.86
C ASN A 265 -3.31 -10.62 -16.62
N ARG A 266 -3.52 -9.53 -15.86
CA ARG A 266 -2.81 -9.30 -14.60
C ARG A 266 -3.18 -10.33 -13.53
N TRP A 267 -4.45 -10.70 -13.45
CA TRP A 267 -4.92 -11.72 -12.51
C TRP A 267 -4.32 -13.10 -12.83
N GLN A 268 -4.29 -13.51 -14.09
CA GLN A 268 -3.66 -14.77 -14.49
C GLN A 268 -2.17 -14.80 -14.11
N SER A 269 -1.45 -13.71 -14.39
CA SER A 269 -0.04 -13.60 -13.99
C SER A 269 0.14 -13.71 -12.47
N THR A 270 -0.79 -13.11 -11.71
CA THR A 270 -0.82 -13.21 -10.25
C THR A 270 -1.07 -14.64 -9.78
N VAL A 271 -2.04 -15.34 -10.36
CA VAL A 271 -2.36 -16.74 -10.03
C VAL A 271 -1.15 -17.64 -10.27
N LEU A 272 -0.49 -17.49 -11.43
CA LEU A 272 0.68 -18.28 -11.80
C LEU A 272 1.86 -18.06 -10.83
N ALA A 273 2.14 -16.80 -10.46
CA ALA A 273 3.15 -16.49 -9.45
C ALA A 273 2.80 -17.14 -8.10
N PHE A 274 1.52 -17.13 -7.74
CA PHE A 274 1.04 -17.67 -6.47
C PHE A 274 1.19 -19.18 -6.37
N ASP A 275 0.76 -19.91 -7.40
CA ASP A 275 0.80 -21.37 -7.42
C ASP A 275 2.25 -21.92 -7.33
N SER A 276 3.25 -21.09 -7.61
CA SER A 276 4.67 -21.43 -7.43
C SER A 276 5.21 -21.24 -6.01
N THR A 277 4.45 -20.63 -5.09
CA THR A 277 4.90 -20.35 -3.71
C THR A 277 4.41 -21.45 -2.75
N PRO A 278 5.30 -22.23 -2.13
CA PRO A 278 4.89 -23.27 -1.17
C PRO A 278 4.18 -22.65 0.04
N SER A 279 3.02 -23.20 0.41
CA SER A 279 2.43 -22.92 1.72
C SER A 279 3.28 -23.60 2.79
N LEU A 280 3.70 -22.85 3.82
CA LEU A 280 4.46 -23.40 4.95
C LEU A 280 3.54 -23.85 6.10
N ALA A 281 2.24 -23.57 6.01
CA ALA A 281 1.28 -23.93 7.04
C ALA A 281 0.70 -25.34 6.84
N SER A 282 0.22 -25.95 7.92
CA SER A 282 -0.45 -27.25 7.85
C SER A 282 -1.71 -27.18 6.97
N THR A 283 -2.09 -28.34 6.42
CA THR A 283 -3.31 -28.48 5.59
C THR A 283 -4.57 -28.02 6.32
N LEU A 284 -4.63 -28.21 7.64
CA LEU A 284 -5.78 -27.81 8.48
C LEU A 284 -5.93 -26.28 8.54
N VAL A 285 -4.84 -25.55 8.78
CA VAL A 285 -4.86 -24.09 8.86
C VAL A 285 -5.19 -23.50 7.49
N SER A 286 -4.60 -24.05 6.43
CA SER A 286 -4.91 -23.64 5.05
C SER A 286 -6.40 -23.86 4.71
N ALA A 287 -6.98 -24.98 5.13
CA ALA A 287 -8.40 -25.26 4.97
C ALA A 287 -9.31 -24.30 5.76
N PHE A 288 -8.87 -23.85 6.95
CA PHE A 288 -9.58 -22.86 7.74
C PHE A 288 -9.68 -21.50 7.02
N PHE A 289 -8.55 -20.96 6.53
CA PHE A 289 -8.56 -19.70 5.76
C PHE A 289 -9.35 -19.83 4.46
N LYS A 290 -9.22 -20.96 3.76
CA LYS A 290 -10.01 -21.23 2.55
C LYS A 290 -11.51 -21.14 2.84
N ARG A 291 -11.99 -21.80 3.90
CA ARG A 291 -13.41 -21.75 4.32
C ARG A 291 -13.88 -20.34 4.62
N PHE A 292 -13.04 -19.52 5.27
CA PHE A 292 -13.37 -18.14 5.55
C PHE A 292 -13.54 -17.33 4.25
N LEU A 293 -12.58 -17.45 3.32
CA LEU A 293 -12.61 -16.79 2.03
C LEU A 293 -13.78 -17.29 1.15
N ASP A 294 -14.08 -18.59 1.16
CA ASP A 294 -15.25 -19.15 0.48
C ASP A 294 -16.56 -18.52 0.99
N LYS A 295 -16.68 -18.32 2.31
CA LYS A 295 -17.86 -17.67 2.91
C LYS A 295 -17.96 -16.19 2.54
N MET A 296 -16.83 -15.47 2.54
CA MET A 296 -16.79 -14.08 2.05
C MET A 296 -17.25 -13.97 0.59
N VAL A 297 -16.68 -14.79 -0.29
CA VAL A 297 -17.05 -14.80 -1.72
C VAL A 297 -18.51 -15.24 -1.90
N GLY A 298 -18.97 -16.19 -1.10
CA GLY A 298 -20.35 -16.68 -1.08
C GLY A 298 -21.37 -15.76 -0.43
N ARG A 299 -20.97 -14.57 0.05
CA ARG A 299 -21.84 -13.60 0.76
C ARG A 299 -22.51 -14.19 2.01
N ASP A 300 -21.84 -15.11 2.69
CA ASP A 300 -22.30 -15.72 3.95
C ASP A 300 -21.80 -14.89 5.14
N ASP A 301 -22.35 -13.68 5.31
CA ASP A 301 -21.97 -12.74 6.37
C ASP A 301 -22.06 -13.38 7.77
N ARG A 302 -23.07 -14.22 7.99
CA ARG A 302 -23.24 -14.95 9.25
C ARG A 302 -22.08 -15.91 9.48
N GLY A 303 -21.75 -16.73 8.50
CA GLY A 303 -20.65 -17.68 8.59
C GLY A 303 -19.28 -17.00 8.74
N VAL A 304 -19.07 -15.85 8.09
CA VAL A 304 -17.87 -15.02 8.28
C VAL A 304 -17.77 -14.58 9.74
N ARG A 305 -18.86 -14.04 10.32
CA ARG A 305 -18.89 -13.61 11.74
C ARG A 305 -18.65 -14.75 12.72
N GLU A 306 -19.23 -15.93 12.49
CA GLU A 306 -19.05 -17.12 13.34
C GLU A 306 -17.58 -17.61 13.38
N MET A 307 -16.83 -17.34 12.31
CA MET A 307 -15.40 -17.66 12.22
C MET A 307 -14.48 -16.58 12.79
N MET A 308 -15.01 -15.40 13.12
CA MET A 308 -14.24 -14.30 13.72
C MET A 308 -14.36 -14.28 15.24
N ASP A 309 -13.26 -13.94 15.90
CA ASP A 309 -13.31 -13.44 17.27
C ASP A 309 -13.55 -11.93 17.18
N LEU A 310 -14.82 -11.52 17.33
CA LEU A 310 -15.23 -10.14 17.07
C LEU A 310 -14.63 -9.14 18.08
N GLU A 311 -14.40 -9.56 19.32
CA GLU A 311 -13.75 -8.73 20.33
C GLU A 311 -12.31 -8.45 19.91
N LEU A 312 -11.58 -9.50 19.50
CA LEU A 312 -10.20 -9.34 19.10
C LEU A 312 -10.08 -8.58 17.77
N ALA A 313 -10.97 -8.86 16.82
CA ALA A 313 -11.04 -8.12 15.56
C ALA A 313 -11.33 -6.62 15.77
N ALA A 314 -12.17 -6.27 16.74
CA ALA A 314 -12.48 -4.88 17.06
C ALA A 314 -11.28 -4.13 17.64
N VAL A 315 -10.51 -4.77 18.52
CA VAL A 315 -9.25 -4.20 19.05
C VAL A 315 -8.21 -4.08 17.95
N ALA A 316 -8.06 -5.09 17.08
CA ALA A 316 -7.11 -5.05 15.98
C ALA A 316 -7.40 -3.89 15.00
N LEU A 317 -8.67 -3.73 14.61
CA LEU A 317 -9.11 -2.62 13.76
C LEU A 317 -8.99 -1.26 14.44
N ALA A 318 -9.32 -1.17 15.73
CA ALA A 318 -9.16 0.07 16.48
C ALA A 318 -7.69 0.49 16.54
N LYS A 319 -6.78 -0.44 16.88
CA LYS A 319 -5.33 -0.19 16.87
C LYS A 319 -4.82 0.23 15.51
N SER A 320 -5.24 -0.43 14.43
CA SER A 320 -4.77 -0.13 13.07
C SER A 320 -5.15 1.29 12.66
N LEU A 321 -6.30 1.80 13.12
CA LEU A 321 -6.73 3.17 12.92
C LEU A 321 -6.30 4.14 14.03
N HIS A 322 -5.46 3.68 14.97
CA HIS A 322 -5.05 4.37 16.20
C HIS A 322 -6.21 4.95 17.03
N VAL A 323 -7.32 4.22 17.07
CA VAL A 323 -8.44 4.43 17.99
C VAL A 323 -8.08 3.80 19.33
N ALA A 324 -8.29 4.53 20.42
CA ALA A 324 -7.96 4.03 21.75
C ALA A 324 -8.89 2.87 22.17
N GLY A 325 -8.31 1.73 22.57
CA GLY A 325 -9.04 0.60 23.14
C GLY A 325 -9.72 -0.32 22.10
N SER A 326 -10.73 -1.07 22.53
CA SER A 326 -11.62 -1.81 21.62
C SER A 326 -12.70 -0.88 21.06
N CYS A 327 -13.10 -1.09 19.81
CA CYS A 327 -14.20 -0.35 19.21
C CYS A 327 -15.11 -1.26 18.36
N GLU A 328 -16.02 -1.98 19.02
CA GLU A 328 -17.01 -2.83 18.35
C GLU A 328 -17.90 -2.07 17.36
N PRO A 329 -18.38 -0.84 17.64
CA PRO A 329 -19.16 -0.07 16.66
C PRO A 329 -18.38 0.22 15.37
N LEU A 330 -17.06 0.42 15.46
CA LEU A 330 -16.20 0.60 14.29
C LEU A 330 -16.10 -0.69 13.49
N LEU A 331 -15.85 -1.84 14.15
CA LEU A 331 -15.86 -3.13 13.45
C LEU A 331 -17.21 -3.39 12.77
N ALA A 332 -18.32 -3.11 13.45
CA ALA A 332 -19.66 -3.27 12.88
C ALA A 332 -19.87 -2.38 11.65
N ALA A 333 -19.46 -1.11 11.71
CA ALA A 333 -19.54 -0.17 10.60
C ALA A 333 -18.64 -0.56 9.42
N SER A 334 -17.44 -1.07 9.69
CA SER A 334 -16.47 -1.48 8.68
C SER A 334 -16.73 -2.89 8.13
N PHE A 335 -17.54 -3.72 8.79
CA PHE A 335 -17.69 -5.14 8.44
C PHE A 335 -18.11 -5.34 6.98
N SER A 336 -19.17 -4.65 6.53
CA SER A 336 -19.66 -4.75 5.15
C SER A 336 -18.60 -4.33 4.13
N ALA A 337 -17.78 -3.35 4.51
CA ALA A 337 -16.69 -2.81 3.73
C ALA A 337 -15.53 -3.80 3.57
N ILE A 338 -15.10 -4.41 4.68
CA ILE A 338 -13.93 -5.28 4.71
C ILE A 338 -14.28 -6.67 4.16
N VAL A 339 -15.40 -7.27 4.59
CA VAL A 339 -15.68 -8.68 4.33
C VAL A 339 -17.10 -8.99 3.85
N GLY A 340 -17.98 -7.98 3.71
CA GLY A 340 -19.39 -8.17 3.35
C GLY A 340 -19.77 -7.65 1.96
N GLU A 341 -20.95 -7.02 1.87
CA GLU A 341 -21.55 -6.63 0.58
C GLU A 341 -20.71 -5.61 -0.20
N ALA A 342 -20.14 -4.60 0.47
CA ALA A 342 -19.32 -3.60 -0.23
C ALA A 342 -18.02 -4.22 -0.77
N PHE A 343 -17.43 -5.21 -0.08
CA PHE A 343 -16.35 -6.03 -0.64
C PHE A 343 -16.80 -6.68 -1.96
N TYR A 344 -17.91 -7.41 -1.94
CA TYR A 344 -18.41 -8.12 -3.12
C TYR A 344 -18.73 -7.19 -4.31
N ASP A 345 -19.21 -5.99 -4.03
CA ASP A 345 -19.61 -5.01 -5.06
C ASP A 345 -18.45 -4.24 -5.68
N GLY A 346 -17.21 -4.39 -5.20
CA GLY A 346 -16.07 -3.58 -5.70
C GLY A 346 -15.94 -2.21 -5.02
N ARG A 347 -16.66 -1.97 -3.92
CA ARG A 347 -16.58 -0.73 -3.10
C ARG A 347 -15.63 -0.86 -1.90
N GLY A 348 -15.41 -2.07 -1.40
CA GLY A 348 -14.54 -2.35 -0.24
C GLY A 348 -13.07 -2.01 -0.45
N GLY A 349 -12.59 -1.98 -1.69
CA GLY A 349 -11.21 -1.54 -2.00
C GLY A 349 -10.96 -0.04 -1.72
N GLN A 350 -12.00 0.78 -1.52
CA GLN A 350 -11.81 2.16 -1.04
C GLN A 350 -11.64 2.25 0.47
N THR A 351 -11.97 1.18 1.20
CA THR A 351 -12.04 1.22 2.66
C THR A 351 -10.70 1.60 3.30
N PRO A 352 -9.53 1.06 2.91
CA PRO A 352 -8.26 1.53 3.45
C PRO A 352 -8.06 3.03 3.29
N LEU A 353 -8.26 3.56 2.07
CA LEU A 353 -8.08 4.98 1.79
C LEU A 353 -9.08 5.85 2.56
N ASN A 354 -10.35 5.48 2.57
CA ASN A 354 -11.38 6.29 3.21
C ASN A 354 -11.28 6.26 4.74
N LEU A 355 -10.98 5.10 5.33
CA LEU A 355 -10.70 4.96 6.76
C LEU A 355 -9.49 5.79 7.17
N CYS A 356 -8.48 5.80 6.31
CA CYS A 356 -7.32 6.65 6.44
C CYS A 356 -7.65 8.14 6.42
N GLU A 357 -8.48 8.58 5.48
CA GLU A 357 -8.85 9.99 5.36
C GLU A 357 -9.61 10.45 6.60
N ALA A 358 -10.54 9.62 7.07
CA ALA A 358 -11.20 9.80 8.35
C ALA A 358 -10.20 9.92 9.49
N ALA A 359 -9.26 8.97 9.60
CA ALA A 359 -8.30 8.92 10.68
C ALA A 359 -7.38 10.14 10.70
N ILE A 360 -6.87 10.59 9.55
CA ILE A 360 -6.03 11.81 9.47
C ILE A 360 -6.86 13.05 9.80
N ALA A 361 -8.04 13.20 9.21
CA ALA A 361 -8.89 14.39 9.43
C ALA A 361 -9.21 14.57 10.91
N LEU A 362 -9.49 13.47 11.62
CA LEU A 362 -9.83 13.50 13.04
C LEU A 362 -8.60 13.72 13.93
N ARG A 363 -7.43 13.19 13.56
CA ARG A 363 -6.18 13.42 14.31
C ARG A 363 -5.68 14.85 14.21
N ASN A 364 -5.85 15.51 13.06
CA ASN A 364 -5.49 16.92 12.90
C ASN A 364 -6.35 17.86 13.75
N ALA A 365 -7.47 17.38 14.32
CA ALA A 365 -8.28 18.12 15.27
C ALA A 365 -7.74 18.05 16.73
N ASP A 366 -6.54 17.49 16.93
CA ASP A 366 -5.80 17.40 18.21
C ASP A 366 -6.50 16.58 19.32
N GLU A 367 -7.56 15.84 18.98
CA GLU A 367 -8.22 14.89 19.86
C GLU A 367 -7.84 13.45 19.47
N LYS A 368 -7.57 12.60 20.47
CA LYS A 368 -7.51 11.16 20.25
C LYS A 368 -8.81 10.72 19.59
N LEU A 369 -8.72 10.00 18.48
CA LEU A 369 -9.88 9.54 17.74
C LEU A 369 -10.74 8.65 18.64
N SER A 370 -11.91 9.17 19.06
CA SER A 370 -12.86 8.40 19.86
C SER A 370 -13.49 7.30 19.00
N CYS A 371 -13.89 6.20 19.64
CA CYS A 371 -14.57 5.09 18.96
C CYS A 371 -15.81 5.58 18.19
N GLY A 372 -16.65 6.43 18.79
CA GLY A 372 -17.86 6.97 18.16
C GLY A 372 -17.56 7.83 16.92
N ALA A 373 -16.57 8.72 17.00
CA ALA A 373 -16.17 9.56 15.87
C ALA A 373 -15.59 8.72 14.72
N ALA A 374 -14.77 7.71 15.05
CA ALA A 374 -14.24 6.77 14.06
C ALA A 374 -15.39 6.04 13.33
N SER A 375 -16.30 5.43 14.08
CA SER A 375 -17.44 4.69 13.51
C SER A 375 -18.33 5.56 12.63
N GLN A 376 -18.65 6.78 13.07
CA GLN A 376 -19.46 7.71 12.29
C GLN A 376 -18.77 8.10 10.99
N ALA A 377 -17.47 8.39 11.05
CA ALA A 377 -16.70 8.69 9.86
C ALA A 377 -16.73 7.50 8.89
N VAL A 378 -16.49 6.26 9.35
CA VAL A 378 -16.60 5.06 8.51
C VAL A 378 -17.96 4.98 7.83
N VAL A 379 -19.05 5.15 8.58
CA VAL A 379 -20.41 5.08 8.02
C VAL A 379 -20.62 6.12 6.92
N GLU A 380 -20.24 7.37 7.17
CA GLU A 380 -20.39 8.45 6.20
C GLU A 380 -19.54 8.20 4.95
N TYR A 381 -18.30 7.76 5.12
CA TYR A 381 -17.43 7.42 4.01
C TYR A 381 -17.95 6.22 3.19
N MET A 382 -18.52 5.21 3.84
CA MET A 382 -19.12 4.08 3.13
C MET A 382 -20.36 4.49 2.33
N ARG A 383 -21.06 5.54 2.74
CA ARG A 383 -22.18 6.13 2.00
C ARG A 383 -21.72 6.81 0.71
N THR A 384 -20.52 7.38 0.70
CA THR A 384 -19.94 8.08 -0.45
C THR A 384 -18.97 7.24 -1.26
N ALA A 385 -18.63 6.04 -0.79
CA ALA A 385 -17.64 5.18 -1.43
C ALA A 385 -18.10 4.77 -2.84
N SER A 386 -17.22 5.00 -3.80
CA SER A 386 -17.45 4.60 -5.19
C SER A 386 -16.80 3.27 -5.52
N ARG A 387 -17.31 2.62 -6.57
CA ARG A 387 -16.69 1.39 -7.08
C ARG A 387 -15.35 1.74 -7.72
N ARG A 388 -14.28 1.04 -7.34
CA ARG A 388 -12.96 1.17 -8.00
C ARG A 388 -12.83 0.27 -9.24
N GLY A 389 -13.74 -0.67 -9.40
CA GLY A 389 -13.69 -1.65 -10.46
C GLY A 389 -14.97 -2.48 -10.55
N PRO A 390 -14.95 -3.57 -11.33
CA PRO A 390 -16.07 -4.47 -11.43
C PRO A 390 -16.28 -5.17 -10.09
N GLY A 391 -17.52 -5.51 -9.76
CA GLY A 391 -17.82 -6.30 -8.58
C GLY A 391 -17.34 -7.73 -8.76
N LEU A 392 -17.06 -8.43 -7.66
CA LEU A 392 -16.69 -9.84 -7.71
C LEU A 392 -17.75 -10.68 -8.44
N GLY A 393 -19.05 -10.38 -8.22
CA GLY A 393 -20.14 -11.06 -8.92
C GLY A 393 -20.21 -10.83 -10.44
N GLU A 394 -19.59 -9.76 -10.94
CA GLU A 394 -19.44 -9.54 -12.39
C GLU A 394 -18.32 -10.42 -12.96
N LEU A 395 -17.28 -10.69 -12.16
CA LEU A 395 -16.13 -11.51 -12.56
C LEU A 395 -16.40 -13.01 -12.43
N ILE A 396 -17.08 -13.46 -11.36
CA ILE A 396 -17.36 -14.89 -11.10
C ILE A 396 -18.18 -15.53 -12.23
N ARG A 397 -19.10 -14.79 -12.85
CA ARG A 397 -19.94 -15.30 -13.96
C ARG A 397 -19.14 -15.76 -15.20
N LYS A 398 -17.84 -15.49 -15.24
CA LYS A 398 -16.94 -15.87 -16.32
C LYS A 398 -15.98 -17.03 -15.95
N ASP A 399 -16.32 -17.82 -14.92
CA ASP A 399 -15.54 -18.98 -14.44
C ASP A 399 -14.13 -18.64 -13.91
N PHE A 400 -14.04 -17.53 -13.18
CA PHE A 400 -12.79 -17.06 -12.59
C PHE A 400 -12.53 -17.73 -11.24
N ARG A 401 -11.29 -18.18 -11.01
CA ARG A 401 -10.79 -18.43 -9.64
C ARG A 401 -10.95 -17.15 -8.84
N SER A 402 -11.83 -17.17 -7.84
CA SER A 402 -12.31 -15.96 -7.17
C SER A 402 -11.27 -15.33 -6.24
N TYR A 403 -10.25 -16.09 -5.83
CA TYR A 403 -9.13 -15.61 -5.02
C TYR A 403 -7.93 -16.55 -5.07
N VAL A 404 -6.76 -16.04 -4.71
CA VAL A 404 -5.56 -16.81 -4.34
C VAL A 404 -5.11 -16.38 -2.95
N PHE A 405 -4.53 -17.29 -2.17
CA PHE A 405 -4.05 -16.97 -0.82
C PHE A 405 -2.92 -17.89 -0.39
N SER A 406 -2.04 -17.36 0.47
CA SER A 406 -0.91 -18.08 1.08
C SER A 406 -1.07 -17.98 2.57
N VAL A 407 -0.55 -18.97 3.28
CA VAL A 407 -0.59 -19.01 4.73
C VAL A 407 0.81 -19.22 5.25
N GLN A 408 1.18 -18.42 6.25
CA GLN A 408 2.45 -18.50 6.93
C GLN A 408 2.18 -18.62 8.45
N PRO A 409 2.90 -19.50 9.17
CA PRO A 409 2.94 -19.41 10.63
C PRO A 409 3.55 -18.07 11.03
N SER A 410 3.06 -17.48 12.11
CA SER A 410 3.72 -16.33 12.74
C SER A 410 4.81 -16.80 13.72
N ASN A 411 5.48 -15.86 14.38
CA ASN A 411 6.44 -16.14 15.45
C ASN A 411 5.82 -16.79 16.68
N SER A 412 4.49 -16.72 16.83
CA SER A 412 3.75 -17.41 17.88
C SER A 412 3.16 -18.72 17.37
N LYS A 413 3.33 -19.79 18.14
CA LYS A 413 2.92 -21.17 17.76
C LYS A 413 1.43 -21.34 17.50
N ASP A 414 0.61 -20.42 18.00
CA ASP A 414 -0.85 -20.42 17.94
C ASP A 414 -1.43 -19.42 16.91
N LYS A 415 -0.58 -18.72 16.16
CA LYS A 415 -0.99 -17.62 15.27
C LYS A 415 -0.53 -17.85 13.84
N TYR A 416 -1.42 -17.55 12.92
CA TYR A 416 -1.25 -17.76 11.49
C TYR A 416 -1.67 -16.52 10.73
N ILE A 417 -0.98 -16.23 9.64
CA ILE A 417 -1.28 -15.10 8.77
C ILE A 417 -1.60 -15.66 7.39
N ALA A 418 -2.70 -15.19 6.81
CA ALA A 418 -2.98 -15.41 5.40
C ALA A 418 -2.99 -14.08 4.64
N VAL A 419 -2.41 -14.10 3.44
CA VAL A 419 -2.48 -12.99 2.49
C VAL A 419 -3.29 -13.48 1.31
N ALA A 420 -4.50 -12.95 1.17
CA ALA A 420 -5.43 -13.26 0.09
C ALA A 420 -5.46 -12.13 -0.94
N ARG A 421 -5.69 -12.48 -2.21
CA ARG A 421 -5.85 -11.55 -3.32
C ARG A 421 -7.13 -11.87 -4.07
N PHE A 422 -7.70 -10.85 -4.71
CA PHE A 422 -8.95 -10.99 -5.45
C PHE A 422 -8.87 -10.30 -6.81
N PRO A 423 -9.53 -10.83 -7.86
CA PRO A 423 -9.43 -10.28 -9.22
C PRO A 423 -10.10 -8.91 -9.37
N HIS A 424 -11.07 -8.57 -8.51
CA HIS A 424 -11.74 -7.26 -8.51
C HIS A 424 -11.00 -6.20 -7.68
N TYR A 425 -10.04 -6.62 -6.87
CA TYR A 425 -9.10 -5.76 -6.17
C TYR A 425 -7.67 -6.20 -6.52
N PRO A 426 -7.23 -6.06 -7.78
CA PRO A 426 -5.89 -6.49 -8.19
C PRO A 426 -4.78 -5.70 -7.46
N ARG A 427 -5.16 -4.58 -6.84
CA ARG A 427 -4.30 -3.64 -6.11
C ARG A 427 -4.47 -3.70 -4.60
N ASP A 428 -5.30 -4.60 -4.08
CA ASP A 428 -5.43 -4.77 -2.64
C ASP A 428 -5.34 -6.25 -2.28
N ARG A 429 -4.69 -6.52 -1.16
CA ARG A 429 -4.60 -7.83 -0.54
C ARG A 429 -5.38 -7.79 0.75
N LEU A 430 -6.18 -8.81 1.00
CA LEU A 430 -6.77 -8.99 2.30
C LEU A 430 -5.80 -9.76 3.17
N VAL A 431 -5.33 -9.14 4.26
CA VAL A 431 -4.49 -9.82 5.23
C VAL A 431 -5.34 -10.23 6.42
N LEU A 432 -5.31 -11.53 6.67
CA LEU A 432 -6.08 -12.19 7.70
C LEU A 432 -5.12 -12.72 8.76
N ALA A 433 -5.42 -12.46 10.03
CA ALA A 433 -4.76 -13.12 11.14
C ALA A 433 -5.74 -14.10 11.79
N ALA A 434 -5.27 -15.32 12.04
CA ALA A 434 -5.98 -16.33 12.81
C ALA A 434 -5.21 -16.69 14.07
N GLN A 435 -5.93 -16.96 15.15
CA GLN A 435 -5.37 -17.44 16.41
C GLN A 435 -6.17 -18.62 16.93
N GLU A 436 -5.49 -19.61 17.50
CA GLU A 436 -6.14 -20.70 18.23
C GLU A 436 -6.65 -20.21 19.60
N ARG A 437 -7.94 -20.41 19.86
CA ARG A 437 -8.66 -19.97 21.06
C ARG A 437 -9.54 -21.11 21.53
N ASN A 438 -9.29 -21.61 22.74
CA ASN A 438 -10.05 -22.72 23.33
C ASN A 438 -10.12 -23.97 22.42
N GLY A 439 -9.04 -24.27 21.68
CA GLY A 439 -8.96 -25.39 20.74
C GLY A 439 -9.62 -25.14 19.37
N GLU A 440 -10.11 -23.92 19.10
CA GLU A 440 -10.66 -23.53 17.80
C GLU A 440 -9.85 -22.39 17.17
N LEU A 441 -9.58 -22.48 15.86
CA LEU A 441 -9.07 -21.34 15.11
C LEU A 441 -10.17 -20.27 14.92
N LYS A 442 -9.84 -19.02 15.22
CA LYS A 442 -10.68 -17.85 14.94
C LYS A 442 -9.89 -16.80 14.18
N ILE A 443 -10.57 -16.11 13.26
CA ILE A 443 -10.03 -14.90 12.61
C ILE A 443 -10.07 -13.76 13.64
N VAL A 444 -8.91 -13.24 13.98
CA VAL A 444 -8.73 -12.17 14.98
C VAL A 444 -8.42 -10.82 14.33
N SER A 445 -8.21 -10.79 13.01
CA SER A 445 -8.10 -9.57 12.23
C SER A 445 -8.32 -9.82 10.75
N ALA A 446 -8.92 -8.84 10.09
CA ALA A 446 -9.08 -8.77 8.64
C ALA A 446 -8.82 -7.31 8.23
N VAL A 447 -7.72 -7.06 7.53
CA VAL A 447 -7.33 -5.71 7.10
C VAL A 447 -6.99 -5.75 5.62
N TRP A 448 -7.57 -4.82 4.88
CA TRP A 448 -7.20 -4.58 3.50
C TRP A 448 -5.88 -3.83 3.47
N ALA A 449 -4.93 -4.43 2.77
CA ALA A 449 -3.66 -3.85 2.43
C ALA A 449 -3.65 -3.47 0.99
N PRO A 450 -2.93 -2.43 0.64
CA PRO A 450 -2.59 -2.26 -0.74
C PRO A 450 -1.51 -3.20 -1.25
N GLN A 451 -1.61 -3.42 -2.55
CA GLN A 451 -0.66 -4.09 -3.41
C GLN A 451 -0.37 -3.17 -4.59
N GLU A 452 0.91 -2.98 -4.86
CA GLU A 452 1.36 -2.62 -6.20
C GLU A 452 1.83 -3.89 -6.94
#